data_AF-A0A841BI89-F1
#
_entry.id   AF-A0A841BI89-F1
#
_cell.length_a   1.000
_cell.length_b   1.000
_cell.length_c   1.000
_cell.angle_alpha   90.00
_cell.angle_beta   90.00
_cell.angle_gamma   90.00
#
_symmetry.space_group_name_H-M   'P 1'
#
loop_
_entity.id
_entity.type
_entity.pdbx_description
1 polymer ?
#
loop_
_entity_poly.entity_id
_entity_poly.type
_entity_poly.pdbx_seq_one_letter_code
_entity_poly.pdbx_strand_id
1 'polypeptide(L)'
;MPFLDPEPLHAKLTSGDAAGIAEVGATIADTKKSLQTVADGISDGALRAARSWRGTAAAEFVGKAKESSRNLAEVYARLDTAEAAVDGAAEAYSALRASADNAIAPWRKLGLSDLLEAPDIAMKTVRALTVAQQTYESRLNAFAATTGDEGGWDSDGNADISGVDPGEPWTSQGLAYDGKNLLVGSYHDGDGDGKGDNPIGPGLTPSRLTYVDYETGREAGNVYLDGDGEVGAPTHTGGVATDGEHVWVSSNGYVYVYDKAQLDAAQDSGKPVNAIDVVETPAHSYVTYAQGKLFVGDYTNNRLYEVPVGDNGSPQPDKAGDPIETPDNVQGVVVRDDEFIFSSSDGHSGRFYRQDRTPEWYDFNDREEIELKGGEPGNDDGYDSHGVEEAVEIDGEIVLAHESGAYGYQKNPGSKWDEPELTRISLEELGLDPDGALSSADAGYETDPDSLVGAAGVLDGATSRLSTAAGVLSRLQLVPRLLGDVPAAATFSDTLTKRITAAGDRLTAGVDAVGGIADSLVTGADTYRRVEDGIREGLDKLGDVLS
;
A
#
# COMPACT_ATOMS: atom_id res chain seq x y z
N MET A 1 58.79 14.02 9.12
CA MET A 1 57.41 14.24 9.58
C MET A 1 56.92 12.93 10.19
N PRO A 2 56.24 12.92 11.34
CA PRO A 2 55.52 11.73 11.76
C PRO A 2 54.48 11.40 10.66
N PHE A 3 54.57 10.21 10.07
CA PHE A 3 53.55 9.75 9.13
C PHE A 3 52.31 9.31 9.93
N LEU A 4 51.13 9.36 9.31
CA LEU A 4 49.87 8.99 9.96
C LEU A 4 49.88 7.48 10.22
N ASP A 5 49.81 7.06 11.49
CA ASP A 5 49.61 5.67 11.86
C ASP A 5 48.19 5.23 11.43
N PRO A 6 48.02 4.19 10.59
CA PRO A 6 46.70 3.71 10.20
C PRO A 6 45.95 2.90 11.28
N GLU A 7 46.65 2.43 12.32
CA GLU A 7 46.07 1.57 13.38
C GLU A 7 44.89 2.22 14.13
N PRO A 8 44.93 3.52 14.52
CA PRO A 8 43.79 4.18 15.15
C PRO A 8 42.54 4.20 14.27
N LEU A 9 42.69 4.37 12.94
CA LEU A 9 41.55 4.35 12.03
C LEU A 9 40.99 2.94 11.87
N HIS A 10 41.86 1.93 11.72
CA HIS A 10 41.44 0.52 11.70
C HIS A 10 40.66 0.14 12.98
N ALA A 11 41.18 0.53 14.15
CA ALA A 11 40.55 0.25 15.43
C ALA A 11 39.15 0.87 15.56
N LYS A 12 38.96 2.10 15.04
CA LYS A 12 37.65 2.75 15.01
C LYS A 12 36.64 2.00 14.14
N LEU A 13 37.03 1.65 12.91
CA LEU A 13 36.15 0.96 11.96
C LEU A 13 35.78 -0.46 12.44
N THR A 14 36.70 -1.14 13.13
CA THR A 14 36.51 -2.53 13.60
C THR A 14 36.03 -2.66 15.05
N SER A 15 35.60 -1.56 15.68
CA SER A 15 35.17 -1.52 17.09
C SER A 15 33.75 -2.02 17.38
N GLY A 16 32.94 -2.23 16.34
CA GLY A 16 31.56 -2.68 16.43
C GLY A 16 31.38 -4.21 16.50
N ASP A 17 30.13 -4.64 16.44
CA ASP A 17 29.70 -6.02 16.64
C ASP A 17 28.58 -6.42 15.68
N ALA A 18 28.93 -7.12 14.61
CA ALA A 18 27.98 -7.62 13.61
C ALA A 18 26.92 -8.57 14.19
N ALA A 19 27.30 -9.40 15.17
CA ALA A 19 26.38 -10.35 15.78
C ALA A 19 25.34 -9.62 16.64
N GLY A 20 25.78 -8.59 17.38
CA GLY A 20 24.87 -7.72 18.13
C GLY A 20 23.89 -6.93 17.23
N ILE A 21 24.30 -6.52 16.03
CA ILE A 21 23.38 -5.90 15.06
C ILE A 21 22.34 -6.93 14.60
N ALA A 22 22.77 -8.14 14.20
CA ALA A 22 21.87 -9.20 13.76
C ALA A 22 20.88 -9.67 14.85
N GLU A 23 21.26 -9.61 16.13
CA GLU A 23 20.36 -9.93 17.24
C GLU A 23 19.18 -8.93 17.35
N VAL A 24 19.40 -7.66 17.00
CA VAL A 24 18.31 -6.67 16.90
C VAL A 24 17.35 -7.07 15.78
N GLY A 25 17.86 -7.45 14.61
CA GLY A 25 17.05 -7.92 13.46
C GLY A 25 16.21 -9.14 13.83
N ALA A 26 16.82 -10.13 14.48
CA ALA A 26 16.13 -11.33 14.96
C ALA A 26 15.00 -11.00 15.95
N THR A 27 15.20 -10.01 16.84
CA THR A 27 14.16 -9.57 17.78
C THR A 27 12.97 -8.91 17.05
N ILE A 28 13.23 -8.15 15.99
CA ILE A 28 12.19 -7.58 15.13
C ILE A 28 11.43 -8.70 14.41
N ALA A 29 12.14 -9.66 13.83
CA ALA A 29 11.58 -10.81 13.13
C ALA A 29 10.64 -11.65 14.01
N ASP A 30 11.02 -11.91 15.26
CA ASP A 30 10.20 -12.66 16.21
C ASP A 30 8.97 -11.86 16.66
N THR A 31 9.09 -10.53 16.74
CA THR A 31 7.94 -9.65 16.99
C THR A 31 6.96 -9.70 15.83
N LYS A 32 7.42 -9.63 14.59
CA LYS A 32 6.59 -9.75 13.37
C LYS A 32 5.79 -11.05 13.32
N LYS A 33 6.42 -12.20 13.59
CA LYS A 33 5.71 -13.50 13.68
C LYS A 33 4.59 -13.47 14.72
N SER A 34 4.83 -12.80 15.84
CA SER A 34 3.83 -12.63 16.89
C SER A 34 2.66 -11.77 16.43
N LEU A 35 2.92 -10.67 15.70
CA LEU A 35 1.90 -9.81 15.12
C LEU A 35 1.04 -10.54 14.09
N GLN A 36 1.66 -11.31 13.18
CA GLN A 36 0.93 -12.10 12.19
C GLN A 36 -0.02 -13.11 12.87
N THR A 37 0.47 -13.82 13.88
CA THR A 37 -0.35 -14.76 14.65
C THR A 37 -1.53 -14.05 15.36
N VAL A 38 -1.35 -12.79 15.77
CA VAL A 38 -2.43 -11.99 16.37
C VAL A 38 -3.45 -11.56 15.31
N ALA A 39 -3.00 -11.03 14.17
CA ALA A 39 -3.88 -10.60 13.08
C ALA A 39 -4.75 -11.76 12.57
N ASP A 40 -4.14 -12.92 12.33
CA ASP A 40 -4.85 -14.16 11.98
C ASP A 40 -5.88 -14.53 13.06
N GLY A 41 -5.49 -14.43 14.33
CA GLY A 41 -6.35 -14.74 15.47
C GLY A 41 -7.56 -13.81 15.62
N ILE A 42 -7.36 -12.50 15.39
CA ILE A 42 -8.43 -11.49 15.41
C ILE A 42 -9.40 -11.74 14.27
N SER A 43 -8.89 -11.94 13.05
CA SER A 43 -9.71 -12.18 11.85
C SER A 43 -10.50 -13.49 11.94
N ASP A 44 -9.84 -14.60 12.30
CA ASP A 44 -10.50 -15.89 12.52
C ASP A 44 -11.53 -15.84 13.65
N GLY A 45 -11.19 -15.15 14.75
CA GLY A 45 -12.06 -14.97 15.90
C GLY A 45 -13.33 -14.21 15.53
N ALA A 46 -13.16 -13.10 14.80
CA ALA A 46 -14.26 -12.26 14.35
C ALA A 46 -15.19 -13.00 13.40
N LEU A 47 -14.64 -13.70 12.39
CA LEU A 47 -15.43 -14.49 11.46
C LEU A 47 -16.17 -15.65 12.14
N ARG A 48 -15.55 -16.33 13.11
CA ARG A 48 -16.21 -17.41 13.87
C ARG A 48 -17.36 -16.89 14.72
N ALA A 49 -17.19 -15.74 15.38
CA ALA A 49 -18.24 -15.12 16.18
C ALA A 49 -19.40 -14.64 15.30
N ALA A 50 -19.09 -13.95 14.20
CA ALA A 50 -20.07 -13.39 13.27
C ALA A 50 -20.97 -14.46 12.61
N ARG A 51 -20.50 -15.71 12.43
CA ARG A 51 -21.32 -16.83 11.92
C ARG A 51 -22.57 -17.12 12.75
N SER A 52 -22.54 -16.79 14.04
CA SER A 52 -23.66 -16.99 14.96
C SER A 52 -24.51 -15.75 15.17
N TRP A 53 -24.11 -14.61 14.59
CA TRP A 53 -24.76 -13.31 14.74
C TRP A 53 -25.50 -12.94 13.46
N ARG A 54 -26.52 -12.09 13.56
CA ARG A 54 -27.28 -11.57 12.42
C ARG A 54 -27.39 -10.05 12.47
N GLY A 55 -27.55 -9.44 11.30
CA GLY A 55 -27.76 -8.01 11.15
C GLY A 55 -26.50 -7.17 11.32
N THR A 56 -26.68 -5.86 11.52
CA THR A 56 -25.64 -4.83 11.57
C THR A 56 -24.57 -5.09 12.64
N ALA A 57 -24.93 -5.71 13.76
CA ALA A 57 -23.98 -6.05 14.83
C ALA A 57 -22.85 -6.99 14.39
N ALA A 58 -23.16 -7.95 13.51
CA ALA A 58 -22.17 -8.86 12.95
C ALA A 58 -21.23 -8.12 11.99
N ALA A 59 -21.80 -7.25 11.14
CA ALA A 59 -21.06 -6.45 10.18
C ALA A 59 -20.12 -5.44 10.89
N GLU A 60 -20.63 -4.68 11.87
CA GLU A 60 -19.83 -3.71 12.65
C GLU A 60 -18.67 -4.38 13.40
N PHE A 61 -18.90 -5.56 13.98
CA PHE A 61 -17.86 -6.27 14.69
C PHE A 61 -16.76 -6.80 13.74
N VAL A 62 -17.16 -7.37 12.61
CA VAL A 62 -16.21 -7.80 11.58
C VAL A 62 -15.45 -6.61 11.01
N GLY A 63 -16.11 -5.48 10.78
CA GLY A 63 -15.48 -4.22 10.34
C GLY A 63 -14.38 -3.75 11.30
N LYS A 64 -14.68 -3.66 12.60
CA LYS A 64 -13.69 -3.27 13.62
C LYS A 64 -12.54 -4.27 13.76
N ALA A 65 -12.81 -5.55 13.58
CA ALA A 65 -11.77 -6.58 13.59
C ALA A 65 -10.85 -6.50 12.35
N LYS A 66 -11.41 -6.18 11.17
CA LYS A 66 -10.65 -5.89 9.96
C LYS A 66 -9.77 -4.66 10.15
N GLU A 67 -10.33 -3.55 10.65
CA GLU A 67 -9.58 -2.33 10.98
C GLU A 67 -8.42 -2.60 11.96
N SER A 68 -8.67 -3.40 13.00
CA SER A 68 -7.62 -3.83 13.94
C SER A 68 -6.54 -4.66 13.25
N SER A 69 -6.90 -5.50 12.28
CA SER A 69 -5.95 -6.33 11.53
C SER A 69 -5.11 -5.50 10.55
N ARG A 70 -5.71 -4.49 9.89
CA ARG A 70 -4.99 -3.52 9.03
C ARG A 70 -3.96 -2.71 9.81
N ASN A 71 -4.36 -2.18 10.97
CA ASN A 71 -3.44 -1.47 11.86
C ASN A 71 -2.22 -2.34 12.26
N LEU A 72 -2.42 -3.65 12.42
CA LEU A 72 -1.32 -4.58 12.68
C LEU A 72 -0.47 -4.87 11.43
N ALA A 73 -1.09 -4.92 10.24
CA ALA A 73 -0.39 -5.09 8.97
C ALA A 73 0.55 -3.90 8.68
N GLU A 74 0.11 -2.67 8.94
CA GLU A 74 0.96 -1.48 8.83
C GLU A 74 2.16 -1.54 9.78
N VAL A 75 1.95 -1.92 11.04
CA VAL A 75 3.06 -2.09 12.00
C VAL A 75 3.99 -3.20 11.53
N TYR A 76 3.45 -4.33 11.05
CA TYR A 76 4.24 -5.42 10.49
C TYR A 76 5.12 -4.94 9.34
N ALA A 77 4.56 -4.19 8.39
CA ALA A 77 5.30 -3.64 7.25
C ALA A 77 6.39 -2.65 7.69
N ARG A 78 6.12 -1.80 8.69
CA ARG A 78 7.13 -0.90 9.27
C ARG A 78 8.27 -1.68 9.92
N LEU A 79 7.96 -2.78 10.59
CA LEU A 79 8.97 -3.67 11.19
C LEU A 79 9.74 -4.46 10.13
N ASP A 80 9.11 -4.83 9.01
CA ASP A 80 9.76 -5.51 7.89
C ASP A 80 10.87 -4.64 7.27
N THR A 81 10.56 -3.37 6.98
CA THR A 81 11.56 -2.39 6.51
C THR A 81 12.69 -2.21 7.54
N ALA A 82 12.35 -2.15 8.83
CA ALA A 82 13.33 -2.01 9.90
C ALA A 82 14.24 -3.25 10.03
N GLU A 83 13.69 -4.46 9.90
CA GLU A 83 14.43 -5.72 9.88
C GLU A 83 15.42 -5.75 8.71
N ALA A 84 14.95 -5.49 7.50
CA ALA A 84 15.77 -5.48 6.29
C ALA A 84 16.93 -4.47 6.39
N ALA A 85 16.67 -3.29 6.95
CA ALA A 85 17.69 -2.27 7.17
C ALA A 85 18.74 -2.70 8.21
N VAL A 86 18.32 -3.38 9.28
CA VAL A 86 19.23 -3.91 10.32
C VAL A 86 20.09 -5.04 9.78
N ASP A 87 19.50 -5.98 9.04
CA ASP A 87 20.23 -7.08 8.42
C ASP A 87 21.23 -6.55 7.38
N GLY A 88 20.79 -5.61 6.53
CA GLY A 88 21.66 -4.90 5.60
C GLY A 88 22.81 -4.17 6.30
N ALA A 89 22.57 -3.56 7.46
CA ALA A 89 23.61 -2.92 8.27
C ALA A 89 24.59 -3.94 8.87
N ALA A 90 24.12 -5.10 9.32
CA ALA A 90 24.97 -6.18 9.85
C ALA A 90 25.90 -6.75 8.76
N GLU A 91 25.37 -6.96 7.56
CA GLU A 91 26.14 -7.38 6.38
C GLU A 91 27.16 -6.31 5.96
N ALA A 92 26.72 -5.04 5.89
CA ALA A 92 27.58 -3.93 5.54
C ALA A 92 28.72 -3.74 6.55
N TYR A 93 28.45 -3.94 7.84
CA TYR A 93 29.47 -3.89 8.89
C TYR A 93 30.47 -5.05 8.78
N SER A 94 29.98 -6.25 8.50
CA SER A 94 30.84 -7.42 8.25
C SER A 94 31.76 -7.19 7.04
N ALA A 95 31.23 -6.59 5.96
CA ALA A 95 31.99 -6.21 4.78
C ALA A 95 33.03 -5.11 5.08
N LEU A 96 32.66 -4.09 5.88
CA LEU A 96 33.59 -3.06 6.35
C LEU A 96 34.77 -3.71 7.10
N ARG A 97 34.50 -4.61 8.04
CA ARG A 97 35.53 -5.27 8.84
C ARG A 97 36.49 -6.08 7.96
N ALA A 98 35.96 -6.88 7.03
CA ALA A 98 36.78 -7.62 6.08
C ALA A 98 37.64 -6.70 5.19
N SER A 99 37.07 -5.59 4.71
CA SER A 99 37.80 -4.58 3.93
C SER A 99 38.92 -3.92 4.75
N ALA A 100 38.62 -3.54 6.00
CA ALA A 100 39.57 -2.90 6.89
C ALA A 100 40.73 -3.83 7.27
N ASP A 101 40.44 -5.10 7.55
CA ASP A 101 41.45 -6.14 7.84
C ASP A 101 42.35 -6.41 6.63
N ASN A 102 41.79 -6.41 5.42
CA ASN A 102 42.57 -6.51 4.19
C ASN A 102 43.44 -5.26 3.95
N ALA A 103 42.89 -4.07 4.21
CA ALA A 103 43.58 -2.80 4.02
C ALA A 103 44.78 -2.63 4.98
N ILE A 104 44.65 -3.03 6.25
CA ILE A 104 45.71 -2.89 7.28
C ILE A 104 46.81 -3.96 7.15
N ALA A 105 46.54 -5.08 6.47
CA ALA A 105 47.47 -6.21 6.41
C ALA A 105 48.87 -5.88 5.86
N PRO A 106 49.04 -5.05 4.80
CA PRO A 106 50.36 -4.64 4.32
C PRO A 106 51.14 -3.82 5.35
N TRP A 107 50.46 -2.91 6.07
CA TRP A 107 51.04 -2.11 7.14
C TRP A 107 51.58 -3.00 8.27
N ARG A 108 50.79 -3.98 8.72
CA ARG A 108 51.18 -4.92 9.79
C ARG A 108 52.29 -5.90 9.41
N LYS A 109 52.60 -6.04 8.11
CA LYS A 109 53.68 -6.92 7.61
C LYS A 109 55.05 -6.22 7.55
N LEU A 110 55.11 -4.91 7.79
CA LEU A 110 56.36 -4.14 7.76
C LEU A 110 57.37 -4.68 8.79
N GLY A 111 58.57 -4.99 8.32
CA GLY A 111 59.72 -5.32 9.15
C GLY A 111 60.59 -4.10 9.47
N LEU A 112 61.58 -4.29 10.34
CA LEU A 112 62.58 -3.26 10.68
C LEU A 112 63.39 -2.75 9.47
N SER A 113 63.46 -3.52 8.39
CA SER A 113 64.14 -3.17 7.13
C SER A 113 63.36 -2.18 6.26
N ASP A 114 62.06 -2.02 6.51
CA ASP A 114 61.13 -1.41 5.54
C ASP A 114 60.76 0.04 5.93
N LEU A 115 61.52 0.64 6.86
CA LEU A 115 61.28 1.98 7.42
C LEU A 115 61.31 3.10 6.38
N LEU A 116 61.95 2.89 5.23
CA LEU A 116 61.96 3.85 4.11
C LEU A 116 60.66 3.81 3.28
N GLU A 117 59.96 2.67 3.25
CA GLU A 117 58.69 2.48 2.51
C GLU A 117 57.46 2.73 3.39
N ALA A 118 57.64 2.73 4.71
CA ALA A 118 56.59 2.93 5.71
C ALA A 118 55.67 4.14 5.43
N PRO A 119 56.15 5.33 4.99
CA PRO A 119 55.26 6.45 4.69
C PRO A 119 54.30 6.20 3.52
N ASP A 120 54.75 5.52 2.46
CA ASP A 120 53.92 5.23 1.28
C ASP A 120 52.88 4.15 1.60
N ILE A 121 53.29 3.10 2.32
CA ILE A 121 52.38 2.03 2.77
C ILE A 121 51.35 2.58 3.76
N ALA A 122 51.75 3.45 4.68
CA ALA A 122 50.82 4.13 5.60
C ALA A 122 49.77 4.95 4.83
N MET A 123 50.18 5.77 3.86
CA MET A 123 49.23 6.55 3.05
C MET A 123 48.27 5.68 2.24
N LYS A 124 48.76 4.61 1.61
CA LYS A 124 47.91 3.66 0.87
C LYS A 124 46.91 2.97 1.79
N THR A 125 47.36 2.56 2.97
CA THR A 125 46.52 1.92 3.99
C THR A 125 45.42 2.86 4.49
N VAL A 126 45.78 4.09 4.86
CA VAL A 126 44.80 5.11 5.29
C VAL A 126 43.78 5.39 4.20
N ARG A 127 44.19 5.54 2.93
CA ARG A 127 43.25 5.74 1.81
C ARG A 127 42.29 4.56 1.67
N ALA A 128 42.78 3.32 1.73
CA ALA A 128 41.94 2.14 1.63
C ALA A 128 40.93 2.05 2.79
N LEU A 129 41.36 2.36 4.03
CA LEU A 129 40.48 2.42 5.20
C LEU A 129 39.42 3.53 5.05
N THR A 130 39.79 4.72 4.55
CA THR A 130 38.84 5.80 4.28
C THR A 130 37.82 5.44 3.21
N VAL A 131 38.23 4.76 2.13
CA VAL A 131 37.28 4.27 1.12
C VAL A 131 36.32 3.25 1.73
N ALA A 132 36.82 2.30 2.53
CA ALA A 132 35.98 1.32 3.21
C ALA A 132 34.96 2.00 4.15
N GLN A 133 35.39 3.02 4.89
CA GLN A 133 34.52 3.84 5.73
C GLN A 133 33.43 4.53 4.91
N GLN A 134 33.79 5.23 3.82
CA GLN A 134 32.85 5.97 2.98
C GLN A 134 31.80 5.04 2.34
N THR A 135 32.20 3.87 1.84
CA THR A 135 31.28 2.88 1.30
C THR A 135 30.28 2.40 2.35
N TYR A 136 30.75 2.14 3.57
CA TYR A 136 29.88 1.73 4.68
C TYR A 136 28.92 2.85 5.12
N GLU A 137 29.42 4.07 5.30
CA GLU A 137 28.59 5.23 5.67
C GLU A 137 27.52 5.53 4.62
N SER A 138 27.85 5.40 3.33
CA SER A 138 26.85 5.54 2.25
C SER A 138 25.73 4.52 2.37
N ARG A 139 26.03 3.27 2.74
CA ARG A 139 25.01 2.24 2.96
C ARG A 139 24.15 2.55 4.18
N LEU A 140 24.76 2.93 5.30
CA LEU A 140 24.01 3.31 6.51
C LEU A 140 23.06 4.49 6.26
N ASN A 141 23.49 5.50 5.49
CA ASN A 141 22.62 6.63 5.13
C ASN A 141 21.46 6.20 4.21
N ALA A 142 21.69 5.30 3.25
CA ALA A 142 20.63 4.75 2.40
C ALA A 142 19.61 3.93 3.22
N PHE A 143 20.08 3.12 4.17
CA PHE A 143 19.20 2.41 5.10
C PHE A 143 18.43 3.37 6.00
N ALA A 144 19.05 4.46 6.46
CA ALA A 144 18.37 5.49 7.25
C ALA A 144 17.25 6.17 6.44
N ALA A 145 17.49 6.51 5.17
CA ALA A 145 16.48 7.11 4.30
C ALA A 145 15.26 6.18 4.11
N THR A 146 15.49 4.93 3.73
CA THR A 146 14.41 3.94 3.52
C THR A 146 13.64 3.58 4.79
N THR A 147 14.26 3.64 5.97
CA THR A 147 13.54 3.50 7.26
C THR A 147 12.80 4.77 7.70
N GLY A 148 13.06 5.90 7.04
CA GLY A 148 12.50 7.23 7.38
C GLY A 148 11.17 7.54 6.71
N ASP A 149 10.87 6.96 5.55
CA ASP A 149 9.65 7.29 4.79
C ASP A 149 8.39 6.59 5.33
N GLU A 150 7.29 7.35 5.30
CA GLU A 150 5.95 6.97 5.76
C GLU A 150 5.09 6.32 4.67
N GLY A 151 5.68 5.70 3.64
CA GLY A 151 4.91 5.03 2.60
C GLY A 151 3.94 3.95 3.14
N GLY A 152 2.73 3.91 2.58
CA GLY A 152 1.62 3.04 2.96
C GLY A 152 0.33 3.81 3.24
N TRP A 153 -0.75 3.08 3.59
CA TRP A 153 -1.99 3.71 4.04
C TRP A 153 -1.77 4.48 5.35
N ASP A 154 -2.27 5.71 5.40
CA ASP A 154 -2.40 6.50 6.62
C ASP A 154 -3.73 6.20 7.35
N SER A 155 -3.98 6.89 8.46
CA SER A 155 -5.20 6.68 9.26
C SER A 155 -6.49 7.06 8.54
N ASP A 156 -6.38 7.84 7.47
CA ASP A 156 -7.49 8.43 6.75
C ASP A 156 -7.75 7.64 5.44
N GLY A 157 -7.01 6.54 5.22
CA GLY A 157 -7.18 5.69 4.06
C GLY A 157 -6.45 6.19 2.81
N ASN A 158 -5.47 7.08 2.98
CA ASN A 158 -4.68 7.63 1.90
C ASN A 158 -3.33 6.95 1.80
N ALA A 159 -2.82 6.70 0.60
CA ALA A 159 -1.45 6.24 0.39
C ALA A 159 -0.74 7.13 -0.62
N ASP A 160 0.46 7.54 -0.23
CA ASP A 160 1.42 8.13 -1.15
C ASP A 160 2.36 7.03 -1.65
N ILE A 161 2.28 6.75 -2.95
CA ILE A 161 3.12 5.79 -3.65
C ILE A 161 4.13 6.49 -4.55
N SER A 162 4.40 7.79 -4.29
CA SER A 162 5.47 8.58 -4.90
C SER A 162 6.90 8.06 -4.67
N GLY A 163 7.05 6.81 -4.22
CA GLY A 163 8.27 6.00 -4.19
C GLY A 163 8.91 5.74 -5.57
N VAL A 164 8.52 6.48 -6.60
CA VAL A 164 9.42 6.77 -7.71
C VAL A 164 10.58 7.58 -7.18
N ASP A 165 11.77 6.97 -7.21
CA ASP A 165 13.05 7.54 -6.78
C ASP A 165 13.02 9.09 -6.73
N PRO A 166 13.32 9.73 -5.58
CA PRO A 166 13.22 11.18 -5.42
C PRO A 166 13.79 11.94 -6.63
N GLY A 167 12.90 12.49 -7.46
CA GLY A 167 13.25 13.23 -8.69
C GLY A 167 12.69 12.68 -10.02
N GLU A 168 11.96 11.57 -10.04
CA GLU A 168 11.39 10.97 -11.27
C GLU A 168 9.91 11.39 -11.50
N PRO A 169 9.54 11.97 -12.67
CA PRO A 169 8.23 12.59 -12.92
C PRO A 169 7.18 11.58 -13.43
N TRP A 170 6.78 10.61 -12.61
CA TRP A 170 5.74 9.68 -13.03
C TRP A 170 4.36 10.17 -12.61
N THR A 171 3.40 10.02 -13.52
CA THR A 171 2.01 10.46 -13.34
C THR A 171 1.08 9.26 -13.42
N SER A 172 0.30 9.04 -12.35
CA SER A 172 -0.69 7.97 -12.23
C SER A 172 -1.93 8.26 -13.08
N GLN A 173 -2.52 7.23 -13.68
CA GLN A 173 -3.66 7.36 -14.59
C GLN A 173 -4.67 6.22 -14.44
N GLY A 174 -4.24 4.96 -14.48
CA GLY A 174 -5.14 3.82 -14.35
C GLY A 174 -4.93 3.07 -13.06
N LEU A 175 -5.95 2.32 -12.63
CA LEU A 175 -5.92 1.44 -11.47
C LEU A 175 -6.72 0.16 -11.74
N ALA A 176 -6.14 -0.99 -11.42
CA ALA A 176 -6.84 -2.28 -11.42
C ALA A 176 -6.55 -3.06 -10.14
N TYR A 177 -7.39 -4.05 -9.83
CA TYR A 177 -7.14 -5.03 -8.78
C TYR A 177 -6.95 -6.42 -9.37
N ASP A 178 -5.93 -7.15 -8.93
CA ASP A 178 -5.59 -8.47 -9.45
C ASP A 178 -6.49 -9.61 -8.94
N GLY A 179 -7.48 -9.29 -8.10
CA GLY A 179 -8.38 -10.26 -7.47
C GLY A 179 -7.75 -11.01 -6.29
N LYS A 180 -6.55 -10.64 -5.84
CA LYS A 180 -5.85 -11.27 -4.71
C LYS A 180 -5.42 -10.25 -3.67
N ASN A 181 -4.41 -9.45 -3.96
CA ASN A 181 -3.87 -8.48 -3.00
C ASN A 181 -3.07 -7.34 -3.66
N LEU A 182 -3.01 -7.28 -4.99
CA LEU A 182 -2.23 -6.27 -5.68
C LEU A 182 -3.16 -5.32 -6.42
N LEU A 183 -3.00 -4.04 -6.12
CA LEU A 183 -3.39 -2.97 -7.02
C LEU A 183 -2.33 -2.86 -8.12
N VAL A 184 -2.77 -2.63 -9.35
CA VAL A 184 -1.91 -2.41 -10.51
C VAL A 184 -2.22 -1.03 -11.03
N GLY A 185 -1.33 -0.08 -10.80
CA GLY A 185 -1.46 1.29 -11.31
C GLY A 185 -0.71 1.45 -12.62
N SER A 186 -1.27 2.15 -13.60
CA SER A 186 -0.55 2.55 -14.82
C SER A 186 -0.02 3.98 -14.69
N TYR A 187 1.21 4.15 -15.17
CA TYR A 187 1.94 5.40 -15.06
C TYR A 187 2.57 5.76 -16.38
N HIS A 188 2.58 7.06 -16.66
CA HIS A 188 3.34 7.62 -17.76
C HIS A 188 4.37 8.63 -17.27
N ASP A 189 5.40 8.81 -18.08
CA ASP A 189 6.46 9.80 -17.90
C ASP A 189 5.89 11.19 -18.24
N GLY A 190 5.85 12.12 -17.28
CA GLY A 190 5.24 13.43 -17.49
C GLY A 190 5.28 14.30 -16.25
N ASP A 191 5.58 15.59 -16.41
CA ASP A 191 5.64 16.56 -15.33
C ASP A 191 4.28 17.17 -14.95
N GLY A 192 3.19 16.41 -15.16
CA GLY A 192 1.80 16.83 -14.93
C GLY A 192 1.23 17.74 -16.04
N ASP A 193 1.82 17.77 -17.24
CA ASP A 193 1.30 18.54 -18.38
C ASP A 193 1.03 17.71 -19.64
N GLY A 194 1.18 16.38 -19.55
CA GLY A 194 0.93 15.43 -20.62
C GLY A 194 1.89 15.49 -21.81
N LYS A 195 3.05 16.17 -21.71
CA LYS A 195 4.01 16.31 -22.85
C LYS A 195 5.23 15.37 -22.80
N GLY A 196 5.25 14.39 -21.92
CA GLY A 196 6.40 13.49 -21.73
C GLY A 196 6.54 12.40 -22.80
N ASP A 197 6.90 12.78 -24.03
CA ASP A 197 7.22 11.82 -25.10
C ASP A 197 8.67 11.28 -25.03
N ASN A 198 9.47 11.69 -24.04
CA ASN A 198 10.91 11.40 -23.97
C ASN A 198 11.24 10.59 -22.71
N PRO A 199 11.70 9.32 -22.85
CA PRO A 199 11.99 8.47 -21.70
C PRO A 199 13.10 9.06 -20.79
N ILE A 200 12.91 8.96 -19.47
CA ILE A 200 13.85 9.45 -18.43
C ILE A 200 15.25 8.77 -18.46
N GLY A 201 15.47 7.76 -19.29
CA GLY A 201 16.79 7.15 -19.42
C GLY A 201 17.02 6.36 -20.71
N PRO A 202 18.29 6.15 -21.10
CA PRO A 202 18.61 5.33 -22.26
C PRO A 202 18.15 3.88 -22.06
N GLY A 203 17.15 3.45 -22.85
CA GLY A 203 16.62 2.09 -22.85
C GLY A 203 15.38 1.88 -21.97
N LEU A 204 14.84 2.94 -21.35
CA LEU A 204 13.55 2.91 -20.66
C LEU A 204 12.43 3.34 -21.60
N THR A 205 11.22 2.91 -21.33
CA THR A 205 10.00 3.30 -22.05
C THR A 205 9.22 4.34 -21.24
N PRO A 206 8.40 5.20 -21.89
CA PRO A 206 7.72 6.32 -21.23
C PRO A 206 6.49 5.88 -20.41
N SER A 207 6.33 4.59 -20.13
CA SER A 207 5.19 4.07 -19.38
C SER A 207 5.55 2.81 -18.60
N ARG A 208 4.92 2.63 -17.45
CA ARG A 208 5.14 1.51 -16.54
C ARG A 208 3.87 1.11 -15.82
N LEU A 209 3.87 -0.10 -15.26
CA LEU A 209 2.92 -0.51 -14.24
C LEU A 209 3.64 -0.54 -12.89
N THR A 210 2.97 -0.04 -11.85
CA THR A 210 3.40 -0.14 -10.46
C THR A 210 2.44 -1.06 -9.73
N TYR A 211 2.98 -2.04 -9.02
CA TYR A 211 2.22 -2.93 -8.16
C TYR A 211 2.21 -2.35 -6.75
N VAL A 212 1.03 -2.23 -6.16
CA VAL A 212 0.86 -1.77 -4.79
C VAL A 212 0.19 -2.86 -3.99
N ASP A 213 0.77 -3.24 -2.86
CA ASP A 213 0.16 -4.18 -1.93
C ASP A 213 -1.08 -3.53 -1.32
N TYR A 214 -2.25 -4.10 -1.59
CA TYR A 214 -3.53 -3.55 -1.17
C TYR A 214 -3.60 -3.48 0.36
N GLU A 215 -3.16 -4.45 1.13
CA GLU A 215 -3.27 -4.36 2.59
C GLU A 215 -2.41 -3.24 3.21
N THR A 216 -1.25 -2.95 2.63
CA THR A 216 -0.28 -2.02 3.23
C THR A 216 -0.18 -0.66 2.54
N GLY A 217 -0.63 -0.55 1.29
CA GLY A 217 -0.59 0.69 0.50
C GLY A 217 0.80 1.02 -0.02
N ARG A 218 1.68 0.03 -0.06
CA ARG A 218 3.08 0.20 -0.44
C ARG A 218 3.38 -0.38 -1.80
N GLU A 219 4.28 0.26 -2.53
CA GLU A 219 4.84 -0.31 -3.75
C GLU A 219 5.48 -1.68 -3.46
N ALA A 220 5.01 -2.68 -4.19
CA ALA A 220 5.52 -4.05 -4.19
C ALA A 220 6.50 -4.32 -5.33
N GLY A 221 6.53 -3.45 -6.35
CA GLY A 221 7.48 -3.47 -7.46
C GLY A 221 6.91 -2.77 -8.70
N ASN A 222 7.71 -2.63 -9.75
CA ASN A 222 7.28 -2.00 -11.01
C ASN A 222 7.84 -2.68 -12.25
N VAL A 223 7.23 -2.41 -13.40
CA VAL A 223 7.65 -2.96 -14.70
C VAL A 223 7.40 -1.97 -15.83
N TYR A 224 8.40 -1.78 -16.68
CA TYR A 224 8.29 -0.93 -17.88
C TYR A 224 7.54 -1.63 -19.00
N LEU A 225 6.77 -0.86 -19.77
CA LEU A 225 5.91 -1.37 -20.84
C LEU A 225 6.47 -1.05 -22.22
N ASP A 226 6.42 -2.00 -23.14
CA ASP A 226 6.74 -1.81 -24.56
C ASP A 226 5.63 -2.39 -25.45
N GLY A 227 5.61 -1.99 -26.72
CA GLY A 227 4.63 -2.49 -27.69
C GLY A 227 4.91 -3.91 -28.17
N ASP A 228 4.25 -4.34 -29.24
CA ASP A 228 4.42 -5.66 -29.86
C ASP A 228 5.56 -5.71 -30.91
N GLY A 229 6.22 -4.57 -31.13
CA GLY A 229 7.28 -4.40 -32.12
C GLY A 229 6.80 -3.88 -33.49
N GLU A 230 5.49 -3.89 -33.76
CA GLU A 230 4.87 -3.17 -34.88
C GLU A 230 4.34 -1.81 -34.41
N VAL A 231 3.61 -1.81 -33.29
CA VAL A 231 3.22 -0.62 -32.55
C VAL A 231 4.25 -0.40 -31.45
N GLY A 232 4.65 0.87 -31.24
CA GLY A 232 5.61 1.25 -30.21
C GLY A 232 5.01 1.17 -28.79
N ALA A 233 5.84 1.44 -27.79
CA ALA A 233 5.40 1.50 -26.39
C ALA A 233 4.19 2.44 -26.17
N PRO A 234 3.32 2.15 -25.19
CA PRO A 234 2.38 3.15 -24.69
C PRO A 234 3.15 4.36 -24.14
N THR A 235 2.58 5.55 -24.28
CA THR A 235 3.25 6.82 -23.91
C THR A 235 2.41 7.72 -23.00
N HIS A 236 1.08 7.61 -23.10
CA HIS A 236 0.13 8.22 -22.18
C HIS A 236 -0.84 7.11 -21.79
N THR A 237 -0.44 6.28 -20.82
CA THR A 237 -1.30 5.19 -20.35
C THR A 237 -2.49 5.80 -19.65
N GLY A 238 -3.69 5.52 -20.15
CA GLY A 238 -4.93 5.75 -19.42
C GLY A 238 -5.21 4.58 -18.48
N GLY A 239 -6.43 4.07 -18.51
CA GLY A 239 -6.87 2.94 -17.69
C GLY A 239 -6.05 1.64 -17.86
N VAL A 240 -6.09 0.83 -16.81
CA VAL A 240 -5.53 -0.53 -16.77
C VAL A 240 -6.58 -1.50 -16.24
N ALA A 241 -6.62 -2.71 -16.77
CA ALA A 241 -7.53 -3.77 -16.35
C ALA A 241 -6.82 -5.11 -16.32
N THR A 242 -7.35 -6.08 -15.56
CA THR A 242 -6.82 -7.45 -15.54
C THR A 242 -7.91 -8.47 -15.23
N ASP A 243 -7.77 -9.68 -15.77
CA ASP A 243 -8.55 -10.87 -15.41
C ASP A 243 -7.76 -11.85 -14.52
N GLY A 244 -6.54 -11.46 -14.13
CA GLY A 244 -5.60 -12.29 -13.39
C GLY A 244 -4.65 -13.14 -14.25
N GLU A 245 -4.86 -13.22 -15.57
CA GLU A 245 -3.97 -13.89 -16.54
C GLU A 245 -3.39 -12.89 -17.55
N HIS A 246 -4.19 -11.92 -17.95
CA HIS A 246 -3.85 -10.85 -18.89
C HIS A 246 -3.95 -9.48 -18.19
N VAL A 247 -3.15 -8.53 -18.67
CA VAL A 247 -3.25 -7.12 -18.28
C VAL A 247 -3.49 -6.29 -19.53
N TRP A 248 -4.53 -5.46 -19.51
CA TRP A 248 -4.89 -4.55 -20.58
C TRP A 248 -4.54 -3.13 -20.18
N VAL A 249 -3.89 -2.39 -21.07
CA VAL A 249 -3.55 -0.98 -20.85
C VAL A 249 -4.08 -0.19 -22.04
N SER A 250 -4.97 0.78 -21.80
CA SER A 250 -5.45 1.68 -22.86
C SER A 250 -4.47 2.83 -23.06
N SER A 251 -4.02 3.07 -24.29
CA SER A 251 -3.13 4.19 -24.62
C SER A 251 -3.10 4.43 -26.13
N ASN A 252 -2.85 5.67 -26.57
CA ASN A 252 -2.47 5.99 -27.96
C ASN A 252 -3.44 5.50 -29.06
N GLY A 253 -4.74 5.33 -28.77
CA GLY A 253 -5.71 4.77 -29.72
C GLY A 253 -5.83 3.24 -29.70
N TYR A 254 -5.11 2.57 -28.81
CA TYR A 254 -5.03 1.12 -28.71
C TYR A 254 -5.32 0.62 -27.30
N VAL A 255 -5.64 -0.67 -27.20
CA VAL A 255 -5.49 -1.45 -25.98
C VAL A 255 -4.32 -2.42 -26.18
N TYR A 256 -3.32 -2.30 -25.31
CA TYR A 256 -2.15 -3.16 -25.23
C TYR A 256 -2.46 -4.35 -24.33
N VAL A 257 -2.18 -5.56 -24.79
CA VAL A 257 -2.39 -6.80 -24.04
C VAL A 257 -1.04 -7.33 -23.58
N TYR A 258 -0.90 -7.60 -22.29
CA TYR A 258 0.29 -8.20 -21.70
C TYR A 258 -0.05 -9.52 -21.02
N ASP A 259 0.90 -10.46 -21.06
CA ASP A 259 0.84 -11.68 -20.25
C ASP A 259 1.24 -11.35 -18.81
N LYS A 260 0.35 -11.62 -17.84
CA LYS A 260 0.61 -11.25 -16.45
C LYS A 260 1.81 -12.00 -15.86
N ALA A 261 2.04 -13.25 -16.25
CA ALA A 261 3.18 -14.02 -15.74
C ALA A 261 4.51 -13.43 -16.22
N GLN A 262 4.57 -12.87 -17.43
CA GLN A 262 5.73 -12.14 -17.93
C GLN A 262 5.96 -10.84 -17.18
N LEU A 263 4.90 -10.08 -16.90
CA LEU A 263 4.98 -8.85 -16.11
C LEU A 263 5.47 -9.14 -14.68
N ASP A 264 4.88 -10.13 -14.01
CA ASP A 264 5.23 -10.54 -12.65
C ASP A 264 6.71 -11.01 -12.59
N ALA A 265 7.19 -11.73 -13.62
CA ALA A 265 8.58 -12.18 -13.68
C ALA A 265 9.59 -11.04 -13.99
N ALA A 266 9.13 -9.90 -14.50
CA ALA A 266 9.95 -8.78 -14.91
C ALA A 266 9.98 -7.62 -13.89
N GLN A 267 9.24 -7.74 -12.78
CA GLN A 267 9.23 -6.74 -11.70
C GLN A 267 10.65 -6.37 -11.27
N ASP A 268 10.91 -5.06 -11.17
CA ASP A 268 12.16 -4.42 -10.76
C ASP A 268 13.41 -4.83 -11.57
N SER A 269 13.21 -5.49 -12.72
CA SER A 269 14.31 -5.91 -13.58
C SER A 269 14.93 -4.76 -14.38
N GLY A 270 14.25 -3.62 -14.44
CA GLY A 270 14.57 -2.48 -15.30
C GLY A 270 14.43 -2.76 -16.79
N LYS A 271 13.81 -3.89 -17.18
CA LYS A 271 13.60 -4.28 -18.58
C LYS A 271 12.14 -4.09 -18.97
N PRO A 272 11.86 -3.47 -20.13
CA PRO A 272 10.52 -3.41 -20.66
C PRO A 272 9.97 -4.80 -21.03
N VAL A 273 8.66 -4.98 -20.84
CA VAL A 273 7.91 -6.16 -21.28
C VAL A 273 7.12 -5.77 -22.53
N ASN A 274 7.26 -6.57 -23.59
CA ASN A 274 6.52 -6.36 -24.84
C ASN A 274 5.07 -6.81 -24.67
N ALA A 275 4.15 -6.06 -25.26
CA ALA A 275 2.77 -6.50 -25.44
C ALA A 275 2.73 -7.79 -26.27
N ILE A 276 1.86 -8.72 -25.88
CA ILE A 276 1.57 -9.93 -26.66
C ILE A 276 0.61 -9.66 -27.82
N ASP A 277 -0.14 -8.55 -27.74
CA ASP A 277 -1.02 -8.04 -28.80
C ASP A 277 -1.29 -6.55 -28.58
N VAL A 278 -1.54 -5.81 -29.67
CA VAL A 278 -1.93 -4.39 -29.63
C VAL A 278 -3.10 -4.17 -30.58
N VAL A 279 -4.26 -3.80 -30.04
CA VAL A 279 -5.51 -3.75 -30.79
C VAL A 279 -6.06 -2.33 -30.84
N GLU A 280 -6.32 -1.82 -32.04
CA GLU A 280 -7.02 -0.54 -32.24
C GLU A 280 -8.47 -0.68 -31.77
N THR A 281 -8.89 0.18 -30.85
CA THR A 281 -10.21 0.14 -30.22
C THR A 281 -11.01 1.41 -30.51
N PRO A 282 -12.36 1.36 -30.47
CA PRO A 282 -13.20 2.53 -30.75
C PRO A 282 -13.03 3.68 -29.72
N ALA A 283 -12.41 3.38 -28.59
CA ALA A 283 -12.11 4.28 -27.48
C ALA A 283 -10.81 3.84 -26.79
N HIS A 284 -10.17 4.68 -25.98
CA HIS A 284 -8.84 4.39 -25.41
C HIS A 284 -8.44 5.28 -24.22
N SER A 285 -9.39 5.99 -23.59
CA SER A 285 -9.10 6.85 -22.45
C SER A 285 -8.99 6.05 -21.16
N TYR A 286 -9.90 5.10 -20.95
CA TYR A 286 -9.90 4.23 -19.79
C TYR A 286 -10.41 2.83 -20.14
N VAL A 287 -10.09 1.85 -19.31
CA VAL A 287 -10.49 0.47 -19.52
C VAL A 287 -10.65 -0.25 -18.19
N THR A 288 -11.75 -1.00 -18.06
CA THR A 288 -11.94 -1.96 -16.97
C THR A 288 -12.34 -3.32 -17.54
N TYR A 289 -12.13 -4.38 -16.75
CA TYR A 289 -12.53 -5.73 -17.10
C TYR A 289 -13.60 -6.21 -16.12
N ALA A 290 -14.77 -6.55 -16.65
CA ALA A 290 -15.86 -7.09 -15.85
C ALA A 290 -16.71 -8.04 -16.69
N GLN A 291 -17.29 -9.05 -16.04
CA GLN A 291 -18.28 -9.93 -16.66
C GLN A 291 -17.81 -10.57 -18.00
N GLY A 292 -16.51 -10.86 -18.12
CA GLY A 292 -15.91 -11.48 -19.30
C GLY A 292 -15.69 -10.54 -20.50
N LYS A 293 -15.77 -9.22 -20.30
CA LYS A 293 -15.59 -8.21 -21.34
C LYS A 293 -14.69 -7.08 -20.87
N LEU A 294 -14.13 -6.35 -21.83
CA LEU A 294 -13.55 -5.04 -21.57
C LEU A 294 -14.61 -3.96 -21.76
N PHE A 295 -14.62 -3.00 -20.86
CA PHE A 295 -15.39 -1.77 -20.98
C PHE A 295 -14.40 -0.67 -21.28
N VAL A 296 -14.39 -0.19 -22.53
CA VAL A 296 -13.38 0.74 -23.04
C VAL A 296 -14.02 2.11 -23.26
N GLY A 297 -13.47 3.12 -22.62
CA GLY A 297 -14.07 4.44 -22.48
C GLY A 297 -13.42 5.54 -23.31
N ASP A 298 -14.24 6.49 -23.74
CA ASP A 298 -13.86 7.68 -24.50
C ASP A 298 -14.18 8.93 -23.69
N TYR A 299 -13.15 9.54 -23.13
CA TYR A 299 -13.22 10.77 -22.35
C TYR A 299 -13.80 11.94 -23.16
N THR A 300 -13.45 12.05 -24.45
CA THR A 300 -13.79 13.23 -25.26
C THR A 300 -15.22 13.14 -25.81
N ASN A 301 -15.66 11.94 -26.16
CA ASN A 301 -16.96 11.72 -26.80
C ASN A 301 -18.04 11.21 -25.83
N ASN A 302 -17.70 11.01 -24.55
CA ASN A 302 -18.58 10.51 -23.49
C ASN A 302 -19.25 9.18 -23.84
N ARG A 303 -18.42 8.21 -24.25
CA ARG A 303 -18.87 6.89 -24.69
C ARG A 303 -18.15 5.76 -23.97
N LEU A 304 -18.87 4.70 -23.67
CA LEU A 304 -18.33 3.44 -23.16
C LEU A 304 -18.71 2.30 -24.12
N TYR A 305 -17.74 1.49 -24.49
CA TYR A 305 -17.93 0.35 -25.39
C TYR A 305 -17.73 -0.96 -24.64
N GLU A 306 -18.71 -1.86 -24.74
CA GLU A 306 -18.53 -3.25 -24.30
C GLU A 306 -17.82 -4.04 -25.40
N VAL A 307 -16.54 -4.32 -25.19
CA VAL A 307 -15.67 -5.03 -26.15
C VAL A 307 -15.46 -6.47 -25.68
N PRO A 308 -15.95 -7.48 -26.43
CA PRO A 308 -15.66 -8.88 -26.13
C PRO A 308 -14.16 -9.18 -26.19
N VAL A 309 -13.73 -10.15 -25.40
CA VAL A 309 -12.33 -10.61 -25.35
C VAL A 309 -12.26 -12.04 -25.89
N GLY A 310 -11.26 -12.32 -26.72
CA GLY A 310 -10.96 -13.67 -27.20
C GLY A 310 -10.27 -14.54 -26.15
N ASP A 311 -10.16 -15.85 -26.42
CA ASP A 311 -9.54 -16.82 -25.49
C ASP A 311 -8.07 -16.52 -25.15
N ASN A 312 -7.40 -15.68 -25.95
CA ASN A 312 -6.01 -15.25 -25.77
C ASN A 312 -5.88 -13.85 -25.15
N GLY A 313 -6.97 -13.29 -24.61
CA GLY A 313 -6.99 -11.95 -24.06
C GLY A 313 -7.12 -10.83 -25.11
N SER A 314 -7.11 -11.12 -26.42
CA SER A 314 -7.22 -10.08 -27.45
C SER A 314 -8.60 -9.44 -27.49
N PRO A 315 -8.73 -8.09 -27.42
CA PRO A 315 -9.99 -7.38 -27.64
C PRO A 315 -10.57 -7.64 -29.04
N GLN A 316 -11.90 -7.69 -29.15
CA GLN A 316 -12.64 -7.90 -30.41
C GLN A 316 -13.59 -6.72 -30.70
N PRO A 317 -13.05 -5.53 -31.03
CA PRO A 317 -13.82 -4.30 -31.19
C PRO A 317 -14.84 -4.36 -32.33
N ASP A 318 -14.61 -5.20 -33.34
CA ASP A 318 -15.55 -5.44 -34.45
C ASP A 318 -16.86 -6.11 -34.01
N LYS A 319 -16.87 -6.70 -32.81
CA LYS A 319 -18.04 -7.33 -32.17
C LYS A 319 -18.65 -6.49 -31.06
N ALA A 320 -18.12 -5.28 -30.83
CA ALA A 320 -18.71 -4.35 -29.87
C ALA A 320 -20.13 -3.96 -30.30
N GLY A 321 -21.02 -3.81 -29.32
CA GLY A 321 -22.37 -3.30 -29.54
C GLY A 321 -22.39 -1.78 -29.77
N ASP A 322 -23.60 -1.21 -29.76
CA ASP A 322 -23.76 0.24 -29.71
C ASP A 322 -23.14 0.81 -28.42
N PRO A 323 -22.49 1.97 -28.46
CA PRO A 323 -21.85 2.54 -27.28
C PRO A 323 -22.88 3.07 -26.27
N ILE A 324 -22.55 2.92 -24.99
CA ILE A 324 -23.27 3.45 -23.86
C ILE A 324 -22.84 4.91 -23.66
N GLU A 325 -23.79 5.80 -23.37
CA GLU A 325 -23.49 7.20 -23.06
C GLU A 325 -23.02 7.33 -21.61
N THR A 326 -21.93 8.07 -21.39
CA THR A 326 -21.33 8.29 -20.05
C THR A 326 -21.48 9.75 -19.61
N PRO A 327 -21.27 10.07 -18.32
CA PRO A 327 -21.02 11.44 -17.88
C PRO A 327 -19.95 12.16 -18.70
N ASP A 328 -19.92 13.48 -18.58
CA ASP A 328 -18.84 14.29 -19.13
C ASP A 328 -17.53 13.97 -18.39
N ASN A 329 -16.41 13.96 -19.11
CA ASN A 329 -15.06 13.84 -18.54
C ASN A 329 -14.82 12.58 -17.68
N VAL A 330 -15.43 11.45 -18.04
CA VAL A 330 -15.18 10.18 -17.35
C VAL A 330 -13.75 9.69 -17.63
N GLN A 331 -13.08 9.30 -16.56
CA GLN A 331 -11.71 8.76 -16.57
C GLN A 331 -11.66 7.30 -16.07
N GLY A 332 -12.74 6.79 -15.48
CA GLY A 332 -12.79 5.42 -14.98
C GLY A 332 -14.19 4.89 -14.72
N VAL A 333 -14.31 3.57 -14.57
CA VAL A 333 -15.62 2.92 -14.38
C VAL A 333 -15.54 1.62 -13.58
N VAL A 334 -16.38 1.51 -12.56
CA VAL A 334 -16.72 0.25 -11.90
C VAL A 334 -18.01 -0.30 -12.51
N VAL A 335 -18.01 -1.57 -12.87
CA VAL A 335 -19.15 -2.26 -13.49
C VAL A 335 -19.76 -3.25 -12.51
N ARG A 336 -21.00 -2.99 -12.10
CA ARG A 336 -21.85 -3.89 -11.30
C ARG A 336 -22.89 -4.56 -12.18
N ASP A 337 -23.66 -5.50 -11.63
CA ASP A 337 -24.64 -6.26 -12.40
C ASP A 337 -25.77 -5.40 -12.98
N ASP A 338 -26.20 -4.39 -12.24
CA ASP A 338 -27.33 -3.52 -12.56
C ASP A 338 -26.96 -2.05 -12.78
N GLU A 339 -25.73 -1.65 -12.46
CA GLU A 339 -25.28 -0.25 -12.54
C GLU A 339 -23.80 -0.08 -12.93
N PHE A 340 -23.46 1.14 -13.29
CA PHE A 340 -22.10 1.66 -13.44
C PHE A 340 -21.84 2.71 -12.37
N ILE A 341 -20.63 2.71 -11.82
CA ILE A 341 -20.10 3.82 -11.03
C ILE A 341 -18.96 4.44 -11.83
N PHE A 342 -19.12 5.69 -12.25
CA PHE A 342 -18.11 6.41 -13.03
C PHE A 342 -17.29 7.34 -12.14
N SER A 343 -15.98 7.37 -12.32
CA SER A 343 -15.13 8.49 -11.90
C SER A 343 -15.02 9.48 -13.05
N SER A 344 -15.19 10.77 -12.73
CA SER A 344 -15.11 11.87 -13.68
C SER A 344 -14.17 12.94 -13.15
N SER A 345 -13.28 13.45 -13.99
CA SER A 345 -12.46 14.61 -13.64
C SER A 345 -12.18 15.54 -14.82
N ASP A 346 -12.21 16.85 -14.56
CA ASP A 346 -11.74 17.89 -15.50
C ASP A 346 -10.31 18.39 -15.17
N GLY A 347 -9.57 17.59 -14.40
CA GLY A 347 -8.25 17.93 -13.84
C GLY A 347 -8.30 18.91 -12.67
N HIS A 348 -9.48 19.47 -12.34
CA HIS A 348 -9.66 20.42 -11.24
C HIS A 348 -10.77 20.03 -10.27
N SER A 349 -11.64 19.08 -10.62
CA SER A 349 -12.67 18.56 -9.74
C SER A 349 -13.01 17.14 -10.15
N GLY A 350 -13.09 16.26 -9.16
CA GLY A 350 -13.47 14.86 -9.28
C GLY A 350 -14.91 14.68 -8.84
N ARG A 351 -15.64 13.82 -9.55
CA ARG A 351 -17.03 13.49 -9.25
C ARG A 351 -17.28 12.00 -9.48
N PHE A 352 -18.27 11.48 -8.76
CA PHE A 352 -18.77 10.12 -8.97
C PHE A 352 -20.20 10.14 -9.46
N TYR A 353 -20.49 9.29 -10.42
CA TYR A 353 -21.83 9.13 -10.96
C TYR A 353 -22.28 7.70 -10.90
N ARG A 354 -23.48 7.49 -10.37
CA ARG A 354 -24.22 6.24 -10.48
C ARG A 354 -25.10 6.27 -11.73
N GLN A 355 -25.06 5.20 -12.52
CA GLN A 355 -25.87 5.06 -13.72
C GLN A 355 -26.38 3.61 -13.91
N ASP A 356 -27.69 3.42 -14.00
CA ASP A 356 -28.30 2.09 -14.23
C ASP A 356 -27.94 1.50 -15.61
N ARG A 357 -27.89 0.17 -15.69
CA ARG A 357 -27.56 -0.60 -16.92
C ARG A 357 -28.77 -1.05 -17.73
N THR A 358 -29.99 -0.96 -17.20
CA THR A 358 -31.16 -1.61 -17.84
C THR A 358 -31.74 -0.85 -19.05
N PRO A 359 -31.98 -1.54 -20.18
CA PRO A 359 -32.53 -0.94 -21.39
C PRO A 359 -34.06 -1.10 -21.46
N GLU A 360 -34.78 -0.03 -21.86
CA GLU A 360 -35.96 -0.04 -22.77
C GLU A 360 -36.93 1.12 -22.53
N TRP A 361 -36.86 1.84 -21.40
CA TRP A 361 -37.75 2.98 -21.11
C TRP A 361 -37.11 4.11 -20.29
N TYR A 362 -35.81 4.03 -20.02
CA TYR A 362 -35.08 4.93 -19.12
C TYR A 362 -34.38 6.08 -19.87
N ASP A 363 -34.35 7.24 -19.24
CA ASP A 363 -33.61 8.41 -19.72
C ASP A 363 -32.16 8.27 -19.25
N PHE A 364 -31.20 8.10 -20.17
CA PHE A 364 -29.76 8.05 -19.84
C PHE A 364 -29.24 9.37 -19.25
N ASN A 365 -30.07 10.42 -19.20
CA ASN A 365 -29.80 11.65 -18.44
C ASN A 365 -30.17 11.56 -16.94
N ASP A 366 -30.83 10.48 -16.50
CA ASP A 366 -31.14 10.24 -15.08
C ASP A 366 -29.92 9.58 -14.41
N ARG A 367 -28.93 10.42 -14.08
CA ARG A 367 -27.69 10.06 -13.41
C ARG A 367 -27.68 10.69 -12.04
N GLU A 368 -27.33 9.93 -11.03
CA GLU A 368 -27.20 10.44 -9.66
C GLU A 368 -25.72 10.76 -9.41
N GLU A 369 -25.43 12.04 -9.19
CA GLU A 369 -24.12 12.46 -8.67
C GLU A 369 -24.03 12.01 -7.21
N ILE A 370 -22.99 11.26 -6.89
CA ILE A 370 -22.73 10.81 -5.52
C ILE A 370 -22.01 11.95 -4.81
N GLU A 371 -22.70 12.58 -3.85
CA GLU A 371 -22.09 13.58 -2.99
C GLU A 371 -21.09 12.90 -2.04
N LEU A 372 -19.79 13.17 -2.25
CA LEU A 372 -18.76 12.81 -1.28
C LEU A 372 -19.04 13.60 0.02
N LYS A 373 -19.33 12.90 1.11
CA LYS A 373 -19.56 13.52 2.42
C LYS A 373 -18.28 14.23 2.88
N GLY A 374 -18.26 15.56 2.71
CA GLY A 374 -17.12 16.41 3.08
C GLY A 374 -16.92 17.59 2.14
N GLY A 375 -17.39 17.49 0.88
CA GLY A 375 -17.22 18.54 -0.13
C GLY A 375 -18.30 19.63 -0.09
N GLU A 376 -18.30 20.51 0.90
CA GLU A 376 -18.84 21.87 0.64
C GLU A 376 -17.73 22.72 0.02
N PRO A 377 -17.98 23.42 -1.11
CA PRO A 377 -16.97 24.29 -1.72
C PRO A 377 -16.55 25.38 -0.74
N GLY A 378 -15.31 25.30 -0.27
CA GLY A 378 -14.72 26.30 0.64
C GLY A 378 -14.71 25.94 2.12
N ASN A 379 -14.90 24.66 2.47
CA ASN A 379 -14.56 24.18 3.81
C ASN A 379 -13.10 23.68 3.82
N ASP A 380 -12.29 24.14 4.76
CA ASP A 380 -10.87 23.75 4.91
C ASP A 380 -10.66 22.27 5.32
N ASP A 381 -11.75 21.50 5.42
CA ASP A 381 -11.82 20.13 5.95
C ASP A 381 -12.50 19.13 4.97
N GLY A 382 -12.73 19.52 3.70
CA GLY A 382 -13.42 18.69 2.71
C GLY A 382 -12.47 17.96 1.75
N TYR A 383 -12.85 16.75 1.32
CA TYR A 383 -12.23 16.06 0.18
C TYR A 383 -12.53 16.85 -1.11
N ASP A 384 -11.72 17.87 -1.41
CA ASP A 384 -11.57 18.31 -2.80
C ASP A 384 -10.87 17.15 -3.50
N SER A 385 -11.60 16.30 -4.23
CA SER A 385 -11.00 15.20 -4.99
C SER A 385 -10.53 15.77 -6.32
N HIS A 386 -9.34 16.34 -6.42
CA HIS A 386 -8.81 16.77 -7.71
C HIS A 386 -8.25 15.56 -8.49
N GLY A 387 -8.29 15.62 -9.83
CA GLY A 387 -7.62 14.63 -10.69
C GLY A 387 -7.96 13.16 -10.43
N VAL A 388 -9.22 12.82 -10.09
CA VAL A 388 -9.63 11.41 -9.96
C VAL A 388 -9.61 10.77 -11.34
N GLU A 389 -8.69 9.83 -11.55
CA GLU A 389 -8.55 9.15 -12.83
C GLU A 389 -9.36 7.84 -12.83
N GLU A 390 -9.00 6.87 -11.99
CA GLU A 390 -9.63 5.55 -12.00
C GLU A 390 -10.23 5.18 -10.64
N ALA A 391 -11.24 4.31 -10.65
CA ALA A 391 -11.90 3.76 -9.47
C ALA A 391 -12.02 2.24 -9.55
N VAL A 392 -11.68 1.54 -8.46
CA VAL A 392 -11.83 0.09 -8.35
C VAL A 392 -12.57 -0.26 -7.07
N GLU A 393 -13.61 -1.08 -7.17
CA GLU A 393 -14.32 -1.60 -6.00
C GLU A 393 -13.66 -2.88 -5.48
N ILE A 394 -13.30 -2.89 -4.20
CA ILE A 394 -12.62 -3.99 -3.52
C ILE A 394 -13.21 -4.15 -2.13
N ASP A 395 -13.77 -5.34 -1.83
CA ASP A 395 -14.20 -5.73 -0.48
C ASP A 395 -15.09 -4.72 0.29
N GLY A 396 -15.97 -4.01 -0.41
CA GLY A 396 -16.87 -3.01 0.18
C GLY A 396 -16.27 -1.61 0.32
N GLU A 397 -15.14 -1.37 -0.35
CA GLU A 397 -14.48 -0.06 -0.48
C GLU A 397 -14.32 0.27 -1.97
N ILE A 398 -14.26 1.56 -2.30
CA ILE A 398 -13.75 2.06 -3.58
C ILE A 398 -12.36 2.62 -3.33
N VAL A 399 -11.38 2.14 -4.11
CA VAL A 399 -10.04 2.68 -4.18
C VAL A 399 -9.95 3.59 -5.39
N LEU A 400 -9.41 4.78 -5.18
CA LEU A 400 -9.26 5.83 -6.19
C LEU A 400 -7.78 6.05 -6.49
N ALA A 401 -7.48 6.33 -7.76
CA ALA A 401 -6.20 6.86 -8.19
C ALA A 401 -6.32 8.33 -8.57
N HIS A 402 -5.36 9.13 -8.12
CA HIS A 402 -5.33 10.57 -8.32
C HIS A 402 -4.10 10.99 -9.13
N GLU A 403 -4.31 11.61 -10.30
CA GLU A 403 -3.24 12.25 -11.09
C GLU A 403 -2.60 13.41 -10.31
N SER A 404 -3.40 14.14 -9.51
CA SER A 404 -2.98 15.25 -8.66
C SER A 404 -1.91 14.87 -7.62
N GLY A 405 -1.86 13.60 -7.22
CA GLY A 405 -0.85 13.08 -6.29
C GLY A 405 0.54 12.88 -6.91
N ALA A 406 0.70 13.04 -8.23
CA ALA A 406 1.98 12.86 -8.89
C ALA A 406 3.01 13.95 -8.55
N TYR A 407 4.29 13.58 -8.51
CA TYR A 407 5.42 14.49 -8.18
C TYR A 407 5.44 15.78 -9.02
N GLY A 408 4.97 15.73 -10.28
CA GLY A 408 4.83 16.89 -11.16
C GLY A 408 3.96 18.00 -10.59
N TYR A 409 2.87 17.65 -9.90
CA TYR A 409 1.91 18.56 -9.28
C TYR A 409 2.33 18.97 -7.87
N GLN A 410 3.13 18.14 -7.18
CA GLN A 410 3.67 18.40 -5.83
C GLN A 410 4.81 19.44 -5.77
N LYS A 411 5.25 20.02 -6.90
CA LYS A 411 6.40 20.95 -7.00
C LYS A 411 6.33 22.22 -6.13
N ASN A 412 5.20 22.50 -5.47
CA ASN A 412 5.04 23.59 -4.50
C ASN A 412 4.38 23.09 -3.21
N PRO A 413 5.16 22.62 -2.21
CA PRO A 413 4.62 22.21 -0.91
C PRO A 413 3.88 23.38 -0.25
N GLY A 414 2.61 23.16 0.13
CA GLY A 414 1.70 24.18 0.67
C GLY A 414 0.83 24.91 -0.37
N SER A 415 0.79 24.44 -1.62
CA SER A 415 -0.23 24.82 -2.61
C SER A 415 -1.39 23.81 -2.63
N LYS A 416 -2.55 24.18 -3.19
CA LYS A 416 -3.84 23.47 -3.14
C LYS A 416 -3.90 22.08 -3.82
N TRP A 417 -2.76 21.40 -4.02
CA TRP A 417 -2.66 20.18 -4.83
C TRP A 417 -1.82 19.10 -4.12
N ASP A 418 -1.79 19.14 -2.79
CA ASP A 418 -1.07 18.16 -1.95
C ASP A 418 -2.03 16.99 -1.66
N GLU A 419 -2.47 16.30 -2.72
CA GLU A 419 -3.37 15.16 -2.62
C GLU A 419 -2.61 13.84 -2.58
N PRO A 420 -3.15 12.83 -1.88
CA PRO A 420 -2.58 11.49 -1.93
C PRO A 420 -2.80 10.87 -3.31
N GLU A 421 -1.91 9.97 -3.70
CA GLU A 421 -2.00 9.31 -5.00
C GLU A 421 -3.08 8.22 -5.02
N LEU A 422 -3.30 7.55 -3.88
CA LEU A 422 -4.40 6.61 -3.70
C LEU A 422 -5.26 6.99 -2.49
N THR A 423 -6.57 6.85 -2.64
CA THR A 423 -7.55 7.06 -1.55
C THR A 423 -8.49 5.87 -1.44
N ARG A 424 -8.90 5.50 -0.22
CA ARG A 424 -9.94 4.50 0.04
C ARG A 424 -11.16 5.12 0.65
N ILE A 425 -12.32 4.77 0.12
CA ILE A 425 -13.60 5.23 0.65
C ILE A 425 -14.52 4.02 0.80
N SER A 426 -15.17 3.88 1.96
CA SER A 426 -16.13 2.80 2.15
C SER A 426 -17.37 2.99 1.26
N LEU A 427 -18.00 1.91 0.79
CA LEU A 427 -19.27 2.01 0.07
C LEU A 427 -20.36 2.67 0.92
N GLU A 428 -20.36 2.46 2.23
CA GLU A 428 -21.31 3.10 3.16
C GLU A 428 -21.19 4.63 3.11
N GLU A 429 -19.96 5.15 3.10
CA GLU A 429 -19.69 6.58 3.02
C GLU A 429 -20.18 7.19 1.71
N LEU A 430 -20.09 6.43 0.62
CA LEU A 430 -20.62 6.77 -0.70
C LEU A 430 -22.13 6.50 -0.86
N GLY A 431 -22.79 5.91 0.14
CA GLY A 431 -24.19 5.50 0.03
C GLY A 431 -24.44 4.37 -0.98
N LEU A 432 -23.42 3.57 -1.28
CA LEU A 432 -23.40 2.49 -2.29
C LEU A 432 -23.46 1.08 -1.68
N ASP A 433 -23.86 0.94 -0.41
CA ASP A 433 -23.92 -0.34 0.31
C ASP A 433 -24.85 -1.36 -0.41
N PRO A 434 -24.38 -2.59 -0.72
CA PRO A 434 -25.08 -3.60 -1.52
C PRO A 434 -26.50 -3.99 -1.05
N ASP A 435 -26.90 -3.68 0.19
CA ASP A 435 -28.17 -4.15 0.76
C ASP A 435 -29.30 -3.11 0.79
N GLY A 436 -29.10 -1.88 0.31
CA GLY A 436 -30.18 -0.86 0.31
C GLY A 436 -30.89 -0.75 1.67
N ALA A 437 -30.14 -0.95 2.76
CA ALA A 437 -30.72 -1.15 4.08
C ALA A 437 -31.24 0.19 4.62
N LEU A 438 -32.57 0.26 4.66
CA LEU A 438 -33.37 0.98 5.65
C LEU A 438 -32.57 1.30 6.92
N SER A 439 -32.70 2.55 7.38
CA SER A 439 -32.22 3.07 8.67
C SER A 439 -31.99 2.01 9.74
N SER A 440 -30.88 2.16 10.47
CA SER A 440 -30.34 1.41 11.62
C SER A 440 -31.29 0.97 12.76
N ALA A 441 -32.61 1.11 12.62
CA ALA A 441 -33.62 0.79 13.61
C ALA A 441 -34.31 -0.58 13.45
N ASP A 442 -34.24 -1.25 12.29
CA ASP A 442 -35.09 -2.42 12.01
C ASP A 442 -34.37 -3.78 11.83
N ALA A 443 -33.03 -3.83 11.85
CA ALA A 443 -32.30 -5.10 11.87
C ALA A 443 -32.11 -5.57 13.31
N GLY A 444 -32.98 -6.48 13.77
CA GLY A 444 -32.90 -7.05 15.12
C GLY A 444 -31.55 -7.70 15.42
N TYR A 445 -31.03 -7.46 16.62
CA TYR A 445 -29.85 -8.12 17.14
C TYR A 445 -30.20 -9.55 17.57
N GLU A 446 -29.79 -10.57 16.82
CA GLU A 446 -29.74 -11.96 17.30
C GLU A 446 -28.27 -12.31 17.59
N THR A 447 -27.84 -12.11 18.84
CA THR A 447 -26.54 -12.58 19.36
C THR A 447 -26.77 -13.32 20.68
N ASP A 448 -26.07 -14.43 20.91
CA ASP A 448 -26.13 -15.15 22.20
C ASP A 448 -25.03 -14.67 23.17
N PRO A 449 -25.31 -14.47 24.47
CA PRO A 449 -24.34 -13.98 25.45
C PRO A 449 -23.03 -14.77 25.53
N ASP A 450 -23.07 -16.10 25.35
CA ASP A 450 -21.87 -16.94 25.45
C ASP A 450 -20.98 -16.79 24.21
N SER A 451 -21.57 -16.52 23.04
CA SER A 451 -20.82 -16.19 21.82
C SER A 451 -20.09 -14.84 21.92
N LEU A 452 -20.69 -13.84 22.58
CA LEU A 452 -20.06 -12.55 22.86
C LEU A 452 -18.88 -12.68 23.82
N VAL A 453 -19.03 -13.46 24.90
CA VAL A 453 -17.94 -13.77 25.85
C VAL A 453 -16.83 -14.56 25.17
N GLY A 454 -17.17 -15.51 24.30
CA GLY A 454 -16.19 -16.27 23.51
C GLY A 454 -15.36 -15.37 22.59
N ALA A 455 -16.01 -14.43 21.89
CA ALA A 455 -15.33 -13.45 21.04
C ALA A 455 -14.41 -12.51 21.85
N ALA A 456 -14.89 -12.03 23.01
CA ALA A 456 -14.08 -11.21 23.91
C ALA A 456 -12.81 -11.95 24.38
N GLY A 457 -12.91 -13.25 24.69
CA GLY A 457 -11.76 -14.06 25.09
C GLY A 457 -10.68 -14.22 24.01
N VAL A 458 -11.07 -14.20 22.72
CA VAL A 458 -10.11 -14.21 21.61
C VAL A 458 -9.36 -12.88 21.54
N LEU A 459 -10.08 -11.76 21.68
CA LEU A 459 -9.50 -10.42 21.68
C LEU A 459 -8.59 -10.18 22.90
N ASP A 460 -8.93 -10.71 24.08
CA ASP A 460 -8.09 -10.62 25.29
C ASP A 460 -6.78 -11.43 25.15
N GLY A 461 -6.84 -12.56 24.46
CA GLY A 461 -5.64 -13.31 24.06
C GLY A 461 -4.74 -12.50 23.11
N ALA A 462 -5.35 -11.74 22.19
CA ALA A 462 -4.65 -10.85 21.26
C ALA A 462 -4.00 -9.67 21.99
N THR A 463 -4.72 -8.95 22.86
CA THR A 463 -4.20 -7.81 23.63
C THR A 463 -2.97 -8.19 24.46
N SER A 464 -2.98 -9.36 25.11
CA SER A 464 -1.84 -9.86 25.88
C SER A 464 -0.56 -10.03 25.03
N ARG A 465 -0.71 -10.54 23.81
CA ARG A 465 0.40 -10.71 22.86
C ARG A 465 0.87 -9.39 22.29
N LEU A 466 -0.05 -8.49 21.92
CA LEU A 466 0.26 -7.14 21.45
C LEU A 466 0.98 -6.32 22.52
N SER A 467 0.55 -6.41 23.78
CA SER A 467 1.21 -5.75 24.91
C SER A 467 2.64 -6.26 25.10
N THR A 468 2.85 -7.56 24.95
CA THR A 468 4.19 -8.15 24.99
C THR A 468 5.06 -7.63 23.85
N ALA A 469 4.54 -7.59 22.62
CA ALA A 469 5.23 -7.07 21.44
C ALA A 469 5.58 -5.58 21.60
N ALA A 470 4.63 -4.75 22.01
CA ALA A 470 4.84 -3.33 22.31
C ALA A 470 5.92 -3.13 23.39
N GLY A 471 5.90 -3.94 24.44
CA GLY A 471 6.91 -3.93 25.50
C GLY A 471 8.31 -4.35 25.03
N VAL A 472 8.41 -5.21 24.01
CA VAL A 472 9.70 -5.55 23.38
C VAL A 472 10.19 -4.36 22.55
N LEU A 473 9.37 -3.84 21.64
CA LEU A 473 9.76 -2.75 20.72
C LEU A 473 10.14 -1.46 21.45
N SER A 474 9.37 -1.05 22.46
CA SER A 474 9.64 0.16 23.26
C SER A 474 10.99 0.14 23.99
N ARG A 475 11.60 -1.04 24.17
CA ARG A 475 12.92 -1.21 24.79
C ARG A 475 14.02 -1.56 23.79
N LEU A 476 13.65 -1.88 22.55
CA LEU A 476 14.59 -2.31 21.53
C LEU A 476 15.30 -1.07 20.97
N GLN A 477 16.63 -1.08 21.05
CA GLN A 477 17.47 0.00 20.56
C GLN A 477 18.69 -0.57 19.85
N LEU A 478 18.99 -0.05 18.66
CA LEU A 478 20.26 -0.33 18.02
C LEU A 478 21.29 0.67 18.53
N VAL A 479 22.19 0.26 19.43
CA VAL A 479 23.19 1.19 20.00
C VAL A 479 24.25 1.54 18.94
N PRO A 480 24.58 2.83 18.69
CA PRO A 480 25.49 3.23 17.61
C PRO A 480 26.85 2.53 17.63
N ARG A 481 27.36 2.23 18.84
CA ARG A 481 28.65 1.55 19.01
C ARG A 481 28.72 0.17 18.36
N LEU A 482 27.58 -0.50 18.15
CA LEU A 482 27.52 -1.79 17.47
C LEU A 482 27.90 -1.66 15.98
N LEU A 483 27.70 -0.49 15.40
CA LEU A 483 27.97 -0.18 13.99
C LEU A 483 29.42 0.30 13.74
N GLY A 484 30.27 0.34 14.79
CA GLY A 484 31.61 0.93 14.75
C GLY A 484 31.64 2.45 14.98
N ASP A 485 32.83 3.00 15.20
CA ASP A 485 33.04 4.45 15.39
C ASP A 485 33.11 5.16 14.04
N VAL A 486 31.94 5.33 13.39
CA VAL A 486 31.76 6.10 12.15
C VAL A 486 30.65 7.15 12.28
N PRO A 487 30.79 8.34 11.67
CA PRO A 487 29.76 9.38 11.65
C PRO A 487 28.32 8.93 11.38
N ALA A 488 28.09 8.10 10.35
CA ALA A 488 26.75 7.67 9.95
C ALA A 488 26.06 6.71 10.95
N ALA A 489 26.81 6.10 11.87
CA ALA A 489 26.28 5.14 12.84
C ALA A 489 25.24 5.77 13.78
N ALA A 490 25.47 7.02 14.21
CA ALA A 490 24.56 7.72 15.11
C ALA A 490 23.23 8.05 14.41
N THR A 491 23.29 8.53 13.17
CA THR A 491 22.09 8.87 12.38
C THR A 491 21.24 7.64 12.12
N PHE A 492 21.83 6.55 11.60
CA PHE A 492 21.08 5.32 11.33
C PHE A 492 20.45 4.72 12.59
N SER A 493 21.23 4.65 13.67
CA SER A 493 20.75 4.19 14.98
C SER A 493 19.56 5.00 15.50
N ASP A 494 19.63 6.34 15.42
CA ASP A 494 18.56 7.23 15.88
C ASP A 494 17.29 7.09 15.03
N THR A 495 17.42 7.09 13.70
CA THR A 495 16.28 6.89 12.78
C THR A 495 15.58 5.56 13.02
N LEU A 496 16.35 4.46 13.07
CA LEU A 496 15.79 3.13 13.32
C LEU A 496 15.12 3.04 14.69
N THR A 497 15.75 3.58 15.75
CA THR A 497 15.20 3.54 17.10
C THR A 497 13.89 4.32 17.19
N LYS A 498 13.80 5.48 16.54
CA LYS A 498 12.55 6.25 16.45
C LYS A 498 11.45 5.45 15.75
N ARG A 499 11.76 4.79 14.63
CA ARG A 499 10.80 3.97 13.89
C ARG A 499 10.28 2.78 14.71
N ILE A 500 11.18 2.05 15.38
CA ILE A 500 10.84 0.93 16.25
C ILE A 500 9.99 1.40 17.45
N THR A 501 10.33 2.55 18.03
CA THR A 501 9.56 3.14 19.14
C THR A 501 8.16 3.53 18.69
N ALA A 502 8.02 4.21 17.55
CA ALA A 502 6.71 4.57 16.99
C ALA A 502 5.84 3.35 16.67
N ALA A 503 6.45 2.26 16.19
CA ALA A 503 5.76 0.97 16.03
C ALA A 503 5.26 0.42 17.39
N GLY A 504 6.10 0.47 18.43
CA GLY A 504 5.71 0.09 19.79
C GLY A 504 4.57 0.94 20.37
N ASP A 505 4.57 2.25 20.12
CA ASP A 505 3.52 3.17 20.55
C ASP A 505 2.19 2.87 19.83
N ARG A 506 2.23 2.63 18.51
CA ARG A 506 1.03 2.24 17.73
C ARG A 506 0.46 0.90 18.20
N LEU A 507 1.31 -0.08 18.52
CA LEU A 507 0.85 -1.34 19.13
C LEU A 507 0.20 -1.12 20.50
N THR A 508 0.72 -0.18 21.31
CA THR A 508 0.13 0.14 22.61
C THR A 508 -1.26 0.74 22.44
N ALA A 509 -1.45 1.66 21.49
CA ALA A 509 -2.78 2.18 21.14
C ALA A 509 -3.72 1.08 20.64
N GLY A 510 -3.20 0.15 19.83
CA GLY A 510 -3.96 -1.03 19.36
C GLY A 510 -4.39 -1.96 20.50
N VAL A 511 -3.57 -2.15 21.54
CA VAL A 511 -3.94 -2.90 22.75
C VAL A 511 -5.16 -2.28 23.43
N ASP A 512 -5.16 -0.95 23.60
CA ASP A 512 -6.25 -0.23 24.24
C ASP A 512 -7.55 -0.32 23.41
N ALA A 513 -7.44 -0.18 22.07
CA ALA A 513 -8.58 -0.29 21.16
C ALA A 513 -9.19 -1.70 21.17
N VAL A 514 -8.38 -2.74 20.99
CA VAL A 514 -8.84 -4.14 20.98
C VAL A 514 -9.38 -4.54 22.36
N GLY A 515 -8.76 -4.07 23.44
CA GLY A 515 -9.24 -4.27 24.81
C GLY A 515 -10.62 -3.63 25.04
N GLY A 516 -10.82 -2.40 24.58
CA GLY A 516 -12.11 -1.72 24.66
C GLY A 516 -13.23 -2.44 23.90
N ILE A 517 -12.91 -3.05 22.75
CA ILE A 517 -13.85 -3.90 22.01
C ILE A 517 -14.20 -5.14 22.84
N ALA A 518 -13.20 -5.83 23.40
CA ALA A 518 -13.41 -7.01 24.24
C ALA A 518 -14.31 -6.70 25.46
N ASP A 519 -14.05 -5.60 26.16
CA ASP A 519 -14.86 -5.15 27.30
C ASP A 519 -16.30 -4.81 26.90
N SER A 520 -16.49 -4.21 25.72
CA SER A 520 -17.81 -3.89 25.19
C SER A 520 -18.62 -5.16 24.88
N LEU A 521 -17.98 -6.21 24.36
CA LEU A 521 -18.63 -7.50 24.11
C LEU A 521 -19.08 -8.17 25.42
N VAL A 522 -18.23 -8.16 26.45
CA VAL A 522 -18.60 -8.69 27.79
C VAL A 522 -19.77 -7.91 28.38
N THR A 523 -19.72 -6.58 28.29
CA THR A 523 -20.81 -5.69 28.76
C THR A 523 -22.11 -5.94 28.01
N GLY A 524 -22.04 -6.19 26.70
CA GLY A 524 -23.17 -6.59 25.88
C GLY A 524 -23.78 -7.90 26.36
N ALA A 525 -22.96 -8.94 26.57
CA ALA A 525 -23.40 -10.24 27.06
C ALA A 525 -24.14 -10.13 28.41
N ASP A 526 -23.62 -9.35 29.35
CA ASP A 526 -24.25 -9.13 30.65
C ASP A 526 -25.56 -8.33 30.56
N THR A 527 -25.70 -7.50 29.53
CA THR A 527 -26.96 -6.77 29.27
C THR A 527 -28.03 -7.72 28.73
N TYR A 528 -27.70 -8.61 27.79
CA TYR A 528 -28.62 -9.64 27.30
C TYR A 528 -29.10 -10.54 28.43
N ARG A 529 -28.18 -11.07 29.26
CA ARG A 529 -28.55 -11.93 30.40
C ARG A 529 -29.53 -11.24 31.36
N ARG A 530 -29.30 -9.95 31.68
CA ARG A 530 -30.22 -9.16 32.52
C ARG A 530 -31.60 -8.98 31.90
N VAL A 531 -31.67 -8.77 30.59
CA VAL A 531 -32.95 -8.65 29.88
C VAL A 531 -33.70 -9.98 29.87
N GLU A 532 -33.01 -11.09 29.59
CA GLU A 532 -33.59 -12.44 29.63
C GLU A 532 -34.13 -12.79 31.02
N ASP A 533 -33.34 -12.54 32.07
CA ASP A 533 -33.77 -12.75 33.46
C ASP A 533 -35.00 -11.90 33.79
N GLY A 534 -35.04 -10.63 33.36
CA GLY A 534 -36.18 -9.74 33.56
C GLY A 534 -37.45 -10.20 32.84
N ILE A 535 -37.32 -10.70 31.60
CA ILE A 535 -38.43 -11.27 30.83
C ILE A 535 -38.93 -12.56 31.50
N ARG A 536 -38.02 -13.45 31.90
CA ARG A 536 -38.36 -14.70 32.60
C ARG A 536 -39.11 -14.43 33.90
N GLU A 537 -38.59 -13.52 34.74
CA GLU A 537 -39.27 -13.11 35.96
C GLU A 537 -40.65 -12.49 35.70
N GLY A 538 -40.79 -11.70 34.63
CA GLY A 538 -42.05 -11.10 34.24
C GLY A 538 -43.09 -12.13 33.77
N LEU A 539 -42.64 -13.12 32.99
CA LEU A 539 -43.47 -14.23 32.52
C LEU A 539 -43.87 -15.16 33.66
N ASP A 540 -42.96 -15.46 34.59
CA ASP A 540 -43.25 -16.26 35.78
C ASP A 540 -44.29 -15.56 36.67
N LYS A 541 -44.14 -14.25 36.90
CA LYS A 541 -45.13 -13.43 37.64
C LYS A 541 -46.49 -13.37 36.95
N LEU A 542 -46.54 -13.34 35.61
CA LEU A 542 -47.79 -13.40 34.85
C LEU A 542 -48.44 -14.78 34.91
N GLY A 543 -47.64 -15.85 34.87
CA GLY A 543 -48.08 -17.23 35.04
C GLY A 543 -48.74 -17.47 36.40
N ASP A 544 -48.13 -16.96 37.47
CA ASP A 544 -48.66 -17.04 38.84
C ASP A 544 -49.95 -16.23 39.06
N VAL A 545 -50.18 -15.19 38.25
CA VAL A 545 -51.42 -14.38 38.29
C VAL A 545 -52.57 -15.02 37.50
N LEU A 546 -52.25 -15.90 36.55
CA LEU A 546 -53.21 -16.58 35.67
C LEU A 546 -53.57 -18.00 36.14
N SER A 547 -52.84 -18.54 37.12
CA SER A 547 -53.14 -19.80 37.85
C SER A 547 -54.00 -19.55 39.10
#